data_AF-A0A973GE25-F1
#
_entry.id   AF-A0A973GE25-F1
#
_cell.length_a   1.000
_cell.length_b   1.000
_cell.length_c   1.000
_cell.angle_alpha   90.00
_cell.angle_beta   90.00
_cell.angle_gamma   90.00
#
_symmetry.space_group_name_H-M   'P 1'
#
loop_
_entity.id
_entity.type
_entity.pdbx_description
1 polymer ?
#
loop_
_entity_poly.entity_id
_entity_poly.type
_entity_poly.pdbx_seq_one_letter_code
_entity_poly.pdbx_strand_id
1 'polypeptide(L)'
;MPQSVVPPLPTVTVARGAIATSALLAASDVDAVVLPVAPPVDGDVDVQPRSGTADAAARYGVDLADLAERLDVTGVAGDVQTFHLPRPSGSGRALPWDGLPPRIVLAGVGS
;
A
#
# COMPACT_ATOMS: atom_id res chain seq x y z
N MET A 1 -7.07 17.87 37.73
CA MET A 1 -6.58 16.55 37.30
C MET A 1 -6.97 16.38 35.83
N PRO A 2 -6.04 16.43 34.86
CA PRO A 2 -6.40 16.15 33.47
C PRO A 2 -6.76 14.67 33.34
N GLN A 3 -7.92 14.37 32.77
CA GLN A 3 -8.35 13.00 32.52
C GLN A 3 -7.54 12.46 31.33
N SER A 4 -6.74 11.41 31.56
CA SER A 4 -6.06 10.71 30.47
C SER A 4 -7.11 9.90 29.71
N VAL A 5 -7.41 10.30 28.48
CA VAL A 5 -8.23 9.50 27.56
C VAL A 5 -7.27 8.54 26.87
N VAL A 6 -7.30 7.27 27.28
CA VAL A 6 -6.61 6.21 26.53
C VAL A 6 -7.51 5.81 25.36
N PRO A 7 -7.07 5.98 24.10
CA PRO A 7 -7.86 5.51 22.96
C PRO A 7 -8.05 3.99 23.02
N PRO A 8 -9.21 3.45 22.61
CA PRO A 8 -9.36 2.01 22.48
C PRO A 8 -8.35 1.47 21.46
N LEU A 9 -7.81 0.27 21.72
CA LEU A 9 -6.93 -0.40 20.79
C LEU A 9 -7.69 -0.76 19.49
N PRO A 10 -6.99 -0.80 18.35
CA PRO A 10 -7.62 -1.18 17.09
C PRO A 10 -8.06 -2.65 17.12
N THR A 11 -9.17 -2.95 16.44
CA THR A 11 -9.57 -4.34 16.18
C THR A 11 -8.75 -4.87 15.01
N VAL A 12 -8.11 -6.03 15.19
CA VAL A 12 -7.28 -6.67 14.17
C VAL A 12 -7.96 -7.95 13.70
N THR A 13 -8.17 -8.06 12.39
CA THR A 13 -8.70 -9.28 11.75
C THR A 13 -7.67 -9.83 10.78
N VAL A 14 -7.43 -11.14 10.84
CA VAL A 14 -6.56 -11.84 9.90
C VAL A 14 -7.43 -12.58 8.88
N ALA A 15 -7.32 -12.20 7.61
CA ALA A 15 -7.94 -12.90 6.50
C ALA A 15 -6.84 -13.55 5.64
N ARG A 16 -7.00 -14.84 5.30
CA ARG A 16 -6.11 -15.51 4.36
C ARG A 16 -6.57 -15.25 2.92
N GLY A 17 -5.62 -15.03 2.03
CA GLY A 17 -5.89 -14.83 0.61
C GLY A 17 -4.71 -14.18 -0.10
N ALA A 18 -4.84 -13.99 -1.41
CA ALA A 18 -3.90 -13.22 -2.21
C ALA A 18 -4.44 -11.82 -2.48
N ILE A 19 -3.56 -10.82 -2.56
CA ILE A 19 -3.92 -9.45 -2.93
C ILE A 19 -4.64 -9.45 -4.29
N ALA A 20 -4.18 -10.26 -5.23
CA ALA A 20 -4.74 -10.38 -6.57
C ALA A 20 -6.24 -10.72 -6.60
N THR A 21 -6.78 -11.40 -5.58
CA THR A 21 -8.17 -11.90 -5.56
C THR A 21 -8.96 -11.56 -4.30
N SER A 22 -8.39 -10.80 -3.36
CA SER A 22 -9.02 -10.53 -2.07
C SER A 22 -10.27 -9.66 -2.20
N ALA A 23 -11.38 -10.13 -1.61
CA ALA A 23 -12.63 -9.36 -1.53
C ALA A 23 -12.52 -8.15 -0.60
N LEU A 24 -11.55 -8.13 0.33
CA LEU A 24 -11.33 -6.98 1.22
C LEU A 24 -10.97 -5.71 0.44
N LEU A 25 -10.27 -5.84 -0.69
CA LEU A 25 -9.95 -4.71 -1.56
C LEU A 25 -11.14 -4.20 -2.38
N ALA A 26 -12.30 -4.85 -2.31
CA ALA A 26 -13.53 -4.35 -2.91
C ALA A 26 -14.54 -3.88 -1.83
N ALA A 27 -14.18 -4.01 -0.54
CA ALA A 27 -15.04 -3.60 0.54
C ALA A 27 -15.01 -2.07 0.68
N SER A 28 -16.19 -1.48 0.88
CA SER A 28 -16.36 -0.02 0.92
C SER A 28 -15.73 0.65 2.14
N ASP A 29 -15.36 -0.12 3.14
CA ASP A 29 -14.76 0.33 4.41
C ASP A 29 -13.24 0.17 4.47
N VAL A 30 -12.60 -0.21 3.35
CA VAL A 30 -11.14 -0.28 3.25
C VAL A 30 -10.58 0.96 2.56
N ASP A 31 -9.94 1.82 3.34
CA ASP A 31 -9.42 3.12 2.87
C ASP A 31 -8.02 3.04 2.23
N ALA A 32 -7.24 2.01 2.58
CA ALA A 32 -5.85 1.89 2.15
C ALA A 32 -5.39 0.43 2.04
N VAL A 33 -4.40 0.20 1.18
CA VAL A 33 -3.60 -1.03 1.17
C VAL A 33 -2.17 -0.69 1.61
N VAL A 34 -1.61 -1.51 2.50
CA VAL A 34 -0.22 -1.41 2.94
C VAL A 34 0.58 -2.55 2.34
N LEU A 35 1.66 -2.21 1.65
CA LEU A 35 2.46 -3.15 0.87
C LEU A 35 3.90 -3.16 1.40
N PRO A 36 4.41 -4.32 1.80
CA PRO A 36 5.75 -4.42 2.34
C PRO A 36 6.81 -4.34 1.22
N VAL A 37 7.87 -3.59 1.49
CA VAL A 37 9.07 -3.51 0.66
C VAL A 37 10.31 -3.62 1.54
N ALA A 38 11.41 -4.12 0.98
CA ALA A 38 12.69 -4.22 1.66
C ALA A 38 13.75 -3.40 0.93
N PRO A 39 14.90 -3.15 1.57
CA PRO A 39 15.99 -2.42 0.94
C PRO A 39 16.46 -3.10 -0.35
N PRO A 40 17.08 -2.35 -1.26
CA PRO A 40 17.75 -2.91 -2.43
C PRO A 40 18.77 -3.98 -2.04
N VAL A 41 18.99 -4.94 -2.93
CA VAL A 41 20.11 -5.88 -2.80
C VAL A 41 21.40 -5.22 -3.26
N ASP A 42 22.55 -5.77 -2.84
CA ASP A 42 23.85 -5.24 -3.27
C ASP A 42 23.95 -5.17 -4.80
N GLY A 43 24.26 -3.98 -5.32
CA GLY A 43 24.37 -3.72 -6.75
C GLY A 43 23.07 -3.28 -7.43
N ASP A 44 21.99 -3.13 -6.67
CA ASP A 44 20.69 -2.62 -7.12
C ASP A 44 20.36 -1.30 -6.38
N VAL A 45 19.47 -0.50 -6.97
CA VAL A 45 18.92 0.74 -6.39
C VAL A 45 17.43 0.60 -6.06
N ASP A 46 16.75 -0.38 -6.67
CA ASP A 46 15.31 -0.55 -6.50
C ASP A 46 14.98 -1.31 -5.23
N VAL A 47 13.93 -0.86 -4.54
CA VAL A 47 13.40 -1.57 -3.38
C VAL A 47 12.87 -2.95 -3.77
N GLN A 48 13.05 -3.92 -2.87
CA GLN A 48 12.65 -5.29 -3.13
C GLN A 48 11.18 -5.51 -2.71
N PRO A 49 10.27 -5.87 -3.64
CA PRO A 49 8.90 -6.17 -3.28
C PRO A 49 8.83 -7.40 -2.36
N ARG A 50 8.01 -7.33 -1.32
CA ARG A 50 7.69 -8.48 -0.47
C ARG A 50 6.30 -9.04 -0.81
N SER A 51 5.87 -10.02 -0.02
CA SER A 51 4.64 -10.78 -0.26
C SER A 51 3.46 -9.87 -0.57
N GLY A 52 2.84 -10.08 -1.74
CA GLY A 52 1.66 -9.35 -2.20
C GLY A 52 1.93 -8.01 -2.90
N THR A 53 3.14 -7.46 -2.86
CA THR A 53 3.46 -6.16 -3.48
C THR A 53 3.41 -6.23 -5.01
N ALA A 54 3.96 -7.29 -5.62
CA ALA A 54 3.88 -7.50 -7.07
C ALA A 54 2.43 -7.74 -7.54
N ASP A 55 1.66 -8.53 -6.78
CA ASP A 55 0.22 -8.74 -7.04
C ASP A 55 -0.56 -7.43 -6.97
N ALA A 56 -0.22 -6.55 -6.02
CA ALA A 56 -0.84 -5.24 -5.89
C ALA A 56 -0.52 -4.35 -7.10
N ALA A 57 0.74 -4.31 -7.54
CA ALA A 57 1.14 -3.55 -8.73
C ALA A 57 0.29 -3.96 -9.96
N ALA A 58 0.16 -5.26 -10.20
CA ALA A 58 -0.66 -5.80 -11.27
C ALA A 58 -2.15 -5.46 -11.10
N ARG A 59 -2.68 -5.60 -9.88
CA ARG A 59 -4.10 -5.35 -9.58
C ARG A 59 -4.49 -3.87 -9.70
N TYR A 60 -3.61 -2.97 -9.27
CA TYR A 60 -3.82 -1.53 -9.37
C TYR A 60 -3.47 -0.98 -10.76
N GLY A 61 -2.74 -1.73 -11.58
CA GLY A 61 -2.22 -1.22 -12.85
C GLY A 61 -1.22 -0.07 -12.65
N VAL A 62 -0.43 -0.14 -11.57
CA VAL A 62 0.55 0.88 -11.18
C VAL A 62 1.92 0.21 -11.08
N ASP A 63 2.93 0.85 -11.69
CA ASP A 63 4.32 0.47 -11.45
C ASP A 63 4.75 0.95 -10.06
N LEU A 64 4.76 0.02 -9.11
CA LEU A 64 5.11 0.34 -7.72
C LEU A 64 6.63 0.51 -7.52
N ALA A 65 7.46 -0.01 -8.42
CA ALA A 65 8.91 0.18 -8.34
C ALA A 65 9.26 1.62 -8.74
N ASP A 66 8.74 2.09 -9.89
CA ASP A 66 8.87 3.49 -10.32
C ASP A 66 8.28 4.46 -9.27
N LEU A 67 7.11 4.13 -8.71
CA LEU A 67 6.51 4.94 -7.66
C LEU A 67 7.39 5.00 -6.39
N ALA A 68 8.01 3.88 -6.01
CA ALA A 68 8.91 3.82 -4.86
C ALA A 68 10.16 4.68 -5.08
N GLU A 69 10.77 4.62 -6.25
CA GLU A 69 11.91 5.45 -6.65
C GLU A 69 11.54 6.94 -6.57
N ARG A 70 10.39 7.34 -7.15
CA ARG A 70 9.91 8.73 -7.15
C ARG A 70 9.60 9.29 -5.77
N LEU A 71 9.36 8.42 -4.79
CA LEU A 71 9.05 8.77 -3.40
C LEU A 71 10.26 8.58 -2.47
N ASP A 72 11.45 8.29 -3.02
CA ASP A 72 12.68 8.02 -2.27
C ASP A 72 12.49 6.93 -1.19
N VAL A 73 11.68 5.90 -1.49
CA VAL A 73 11.46 4.78 -0.55
C VAL A 73 12.74 3.96 -0.43
N THR A 74 13.16 3.72 0.81
CA THR A 74 14.41 3.01 1.14
C THR A 74 14.19 1.54 1.46
N GLY A 75 12.97 1.16 1.87
CA GLY A 75 12.65 -0.19 2.34
C GLY A 75 13.20 -0.54 3.73
N VAL A 76 13.92 0.38 4.39
CA VAL A 76 14.41 0.21 5.76
C VAL A 76 13.23 0.08 6.72
N ALA A 77 13.39 -0.73 7.78
CA ALA A 77 12.33 -0.96 8.76
C ALA A 77 11.79 0.37 9.34
N GLY A 78 10.48 0.60 9.15
CA GLY A 78 9.80 1.80 9.64
C GLY A 78 9.76 2.97 8.66
N ASP A 79 10.40 2.86 7.48
CA ASP A 79 10.19 3.79 6.38
C ASP A 79 8.77 3.60 5.82
N VAL A 80 8.00 4.67 5.69
CA VAL A 80 6.60 4.60 5.26
C VAL A 80 6.30 5.76 4.34
N GLN A 81 5.94 5.44 3.10
CA GLN A 81 5.48 6.42 2.12
C GLN A 81 4.04 6.14 1.71
N THR A 82 3.24 7.20 1.66
CA THR A 82 1.82 7.12 1.29
C THR A 82 1.61 7.78 -0.06
N PHE A 83 0.98 7.06 -0.98
CA PHE A 83 0.55 7.57 -2.26
C PHE A 83 -0.97 7.60 -2.35
N HIS A 84 -1.52 8.76 -2.71
CA HIS A 84 -2.93 8.93 -2.99
C HIS A 84 -3.18 8.79 -4.48
N LEU A 85 -4.00 7.80 -4.84
CA LEU A 85 -4.34 7.55 -6.22
C LEU A 85 -5.16 8.72 -6.79
N PRO A 86 -4.86 9.17 -8.03
CA PRO A 86 -5.67 10.16 -8.70
C PRO A 86 -7.13 9.73 -8.80
N ARG A 87 -8.03 10.72 -8.67
CA ARG A 87 -9.44 10.55 -8.98
C ARG A 87 -9.71 11.10 -10.39
N PRO A 88 -10.60 10.47 -11.18
CA PRO A 88 -10.93 10.99 -12.49
C PRO A 88 -11.61 12.36 -12.35
N SER A 89 -11.10 13.36 -13.08
CA SER A 89 -11.74 14.68 -13.20
C SER A 89 -12.70 14.67 -14.39
N GLY A 90 -13.99 14.47 -14.11
CA GLY A 90 -15.06 14.48 -15.13
C GLY A 90 -15.76 13.13 -15.31
N SER A 91 -16.83 13.11 -16.10
CA SER A 91 -17.63 11.91 -16.35
C SER A 91 -17.04 11.08 -17.50
N GLY A 92 -16.67 9.83 -17.22
CA GLY A 92 -16.61 8.78 -18.25
C GLY A 92 -15.29 8.02 -18.42
N ARG A 93 -14.22 8.33 -17.68
CA ARG A 93 -13.00 7.50 -17.70
C ARG A 93 -12.89 6.70 -16.43
N ALA A 94 -12.99 5.37 -16.56
CA ALA A 94 -12.60 4.48 -15.49
C ALA A 94 -11.08 4.40 -15.39
N LEU A 95 -10.52 4.52 -14.19
CA LEU A 95 -9.10 4.28 -13.93
C LEU A 95 -8.88 2.80 -13.58
N PRO A 96 -7.66 2.25 -13.78
CA PRO A 96 -7.38 0.84 -13.47
C PRO A 96 -7.69 0.44 -12.02
N TRP A 97 -7.63 1.41 -11.09
CA TRP A 97 -7.87 1.24 -9.66
C TRP A 97 -9.27 1.65 -9.20
N ASP A 98 -10.21 1.86 -10.12
CA ASP A 98 -11.59 2.18 -9.74
C ASP A 98 -12.20 1.03 -8.91
N GLY A 99 -12.84 1.41 -7.79
CA GLY A 99 -13.41 0.45 -6.84
C GLY A 99 -12.39 -0.22 -5.90
N LEU A 100 -11.11 0.11 -6.01
CA LEU A 100 -10.07 -0.28 -5.05
C LEU A 100 -9.83 0.83 -4.00
N PRO A 101 -9.21 0.50 -2.86
CA PRO A 101 -8.81 1.49 -1.87
C PRO A 101 -7.96 2.61 -2.50
N PRO A 102 -8.30 3.90 -2.30
CA PRO A 102 -7.71 5.03 -3.01
C PRO A 102 -6.30 5.39 -2.53
N ARG A 103 -5.75 4.66 -1.55
CA ARG A 103 -4.45 4.92 -0.94
C ARG A 103 -3.61 3.66 -0.95
N ILE A 104 -2.38 3.81 -1.44
CA ILE A 104 -1.34 2.79 -1.34
C ILE A 104 -0.30 3.29 -0.36
N VAL A 105 0.13 2.43 0.56
CA VAL A 105 1.19 2.72 1.52
C VAL A 105 2.31 1.72 1.27
N LEU A 106 3.50 2.19 0.95
CA LEU A 106 4.71 1.37 0.91
C LEU A 106 5.34 1.41 2.30
N ALA A 107 5.54 0.24 2.90
CA ALA A 107 6.12 0.10 4.23
C ALA A 107 7.42 -0.70 4.16
N GLY A 108 8.52 -0.05 4.51
CA GLY A 108 9.82 -0.66 4.68
C GLY A 108 9.82 -1.62 5.86
N VAL A 109 10.17 -2.88 5.58
CA VAL A 109 10.24 -3.96 6.59
C VAL A 109 11.66 -4.38 6.92
N GLY A 110 12.68 -3.82 6.25
CA GLY A 110 14.08 -4.22 6.43
C GLY A 110 14.38 -5.60 5.87
N SER A 111 15.29 -6.32 6.55
CA SER A 111 15.74 -7.67 6.20
C SER A 111 14.84 -8.77 6.74
#